data_AF-A0A7Y0SEY3-F1
#
_entry.id   AF-A0A7Y0SEY3-F1
#
_cell.length_a   1.000
_cell.length_b   1.000
_cell.length_c   1.000
_cell.angle_alpha   90.00
_cell.angle_beta   90.00
_cell.angle_gamma   90.00
#
_symmetry.space_group_name_H-M   'P 1'
#
loop_
_entity.id
_entity.type
_entity.pdbx_description
1 polymer ?
#
loop_
_entity_poly.entity_id
_entity_poly.type
_entity_poly.pdbx_seq_one_letter_code
_entity_poly.pdbx_strand_id
1 'polypeptide(L)'
;GADGHFDFAGKYKGNYSRSASNSSWFNHISFKEGAMGAEVTRIDSGETWLLNCTGGGMSVNYMGVDFGGNDPYTCDITQDGVKVGEFAMEPKSALIDISFEKKEAGVVRIGSTHFNVETVHTSPDAMMAVDIPLGYSFKEGTQEIAAVQTNGAIAVQMLPELSEQKKDVVAIGAV
;
A
#
# COMPACT_ATOMS: atom_id res chain seq x y z
N GLY A 1 -6.06 -4.40 -16.63
CA GLY A 1 -6.76 -4.54 -15.33
C GLY A 1 -7.56 -3.28 -15.07
N ALA A 2 -8.34 -3.24 -14.00
CA ALA A 2 -9.18 -2.07 -13.71
C ALA A 2 -8.32 -0.86 -13.29
N ASP A 3 -8.49 0.24 -14.00
CA ASP A 3 -8.10 1.57 -13.54
C ASP A 3 -9.12 2.05 -12.51
N GLY A 4 -8.68 2.85 -11.54
CA GLY A 4 -9.57 3.37 -10.51
C GLY A 4 -9.10 4.68 -9.91
N HIS A 5 -10.00 5.28 -9.13
CA HIS A 5 -9.79 6.52 -8.40
C HIS A 5 -10.05 6.28 -6.92
N PHE A 6 -9.31 6.95 -6.05
CA PHE A 6 -9.55 6.96 -4.61
C PHE A 6 -9.59 8.40 -4.07
N ASP A 7 -10.32 8.57 -2.97
CA ASP A 7 -10.36 9.77 -2.15
C ASP A 7 -10.29 9.33 -0.68
N PHE A 8 -9.30 9.85 0.05
CA PHE A 8 -9.20 9.67 1.50
C PHE A 8 -9.65 10.94 2.21
N ALA A 9 -10.91 10.91 2.63
CA ALA A 9 -11.53 11.91 3.50
C ALA A 9 -11.36 13.37 3.01
N GLY A 10 -11.33 13.60 1.70
CA GLY A 10 -11.15 14.90 1.06
C GLY A 10 -9.77 15.53 1.24
N LYS A 11 -8.78 14.77 1.74
CA LYS A 11 -7.40 15.23 1.94
C LYS A 11 -6.45 14.73 0.86
N TYR A 12 -6.65 13.48 0.45
CA TYR A 12 -5.85 12.85 -0.58
C TYR A 12 -6.76 12.31 -1.66
N LYS A 13 -6.30 12.39 -2.89
CA LYS A 13 -6.98 11.79 -4.03
C LYS A 13 -5.96 11.17 -4.95
N GLY A 14 -6.39 10.30 -5.84
CA GLY A 14 -5.45 9.74 -6.78
C GLY A 14 -6.02 8.69 -7.70
N ASN A 15 -5.16 8.17 -8.54
CA ASN A 15 -5.52 7.20 -9.56
C ASN A 15 -4.58 5.99 -9.46
N TYR A 16 -5.07 4.81 -9.80
CA TYR A 16 -4.23 3.63 -9.92
C TYR A 16 -4.57 2.86 -11.20
N SER A 17 -3.59 2.15 -11.74
CA SER A 17 -3.74 1.34 -12.94
C SER A 17 -2.99 0.02 -12.83
N ARG A 18 -3.66 -1.06 -13.28
CA ARG A 18 -3.06 -2.41 -13.41
C ARG A 18 -2.84 -2.70 -14.89
N SER A 19 -1.57 -2.92 -15.27
CA SER A 19 -1.11 -2.92 -16.66
C SER A 19 -0.96 -1.51 -17.23
N ALA A 20 -0.14 -0.69 -16.58
CA ALA A 20 0.16 0.67 -17.01
C ALA A 20 0.97 0.76 -18.32
N SER A 21 0.96 -0.29 -19.14
CA SER A 21 1.30 -0.24 -20.56
C SER A 21 0.32 0.71 -21.26
N ASN A 22 0.75 1.96 -21.47
CA ASN A 22 0.06 3.04 -22.21
C ASN A 22 -1.08 3.80 -21.51
N SER A 23 -1.16 3.83 -20.19
CA SER A 23 -2.10 4.72 -19.50
C SER A 23 -1.66 6.19 -19.64
N SER A 24 -2.33 6.95 -20.50
CA SER A 24 -2.04 8.36 -20.81
C SER A 24 -2.19 9.31 -19.62
N TRP A 25 -2.77 8.86 -18.51
CA TRP A 25 -2.82 9.63 -17.27
C TRP A 25 -1.43 9.82 -16.65
N PHE A 26 -0.53 8.85 -16.79
CA PHE A 26 0.75 8.92 -16.11
C PHE A 26 1.77 9.81 -16.81
N ASN A 27 1.61 10.09 -18.12
CA ASN A 27 2.40 10.99 -19.03
C ASN A 27 3.94 11.11 -18.87
N HIS A 28 4.52 10.38 -17.92
CA HIS A 28 5.86 10.57 -17.35
C HIS A 28 6.48 9.23 -16.94
N ILE A 29 5.72 8.13 -16.94
CA ILE A 29 6.21 6.80 -16.54
C ILE A 29 5.75 5.74 -17.55
N SER A 30 6.72 4.99 -18.08
CA SER A 30 6.49 3.80 -18.90
C SER A 30 6.71 2.57 -18.04
N PHE A 31 5.69 1.73 -17.91
CA PHE A 31 5.70 0.57 -17.03
C PHE A 31 5.89 -0.73 -17.82
N LYS A 32 6.50 -1.73 -17.20
CA LYS A 32 6.55 -3.09 -17.75
C LYS A 32 5.19 -3.77 -17.56
N GLU A 33 4.83 -4.64 -18.48
CA GLU A 33 3.60 -5.44 -18.41
C GLU A 33 3.56 -6.25 -17.10
N GLY A 34 2.44 -6.18 -16.37
CA GLY A 34 2.28 -6.79 -15.04
C GLY A 34 2.60 -5.88 -13.84
N ALA A 35 3.14 -4.68 -14.05
CA ALA A 35 3.37 -3.68 -12.99
C ALA A 35 2.08 -2.90 -12.63
N MET A 36 2.06 -2.36 -11.40
CA MET A 36 1.02 -1.45 -10.91
C MET A 36 1.60 -0.05 -10.78
N GLY A 37 0.86 0.95 -11.24
CA GLY A 37 1.21 2.36 -11.08
C GLY A 37 0.12 3.10 -10.34
N ALA A 38 0.50 4.00 -9.43
CA ALA A 38 -0.44 4.85 -8.72
C ALA A 38 0.05 6.29 -8.62
N GLU A 39 -0.90 7.21 -8.51
CA GLU A 39 -0.71 8.62 -8.27
C GLU A 39 -1.45 8.97 -6.98
N VAL A 40 -0.79 9.67 -6.07
CA VAL A 40 -1.36 10.19 -4.84
C VAL A 40 -1.14 11.70 -4.83
N THR A 41 -2.21 12.49 -4.77
CA THR A 41 -2.15 13.94 -4.67
C THR A 41 -2.77 14.40 -3.35
N ARG A 42 -2.01 15.17 -2.58
CA ARG A 42 -2.52 15.93 -1.44
C ARG A 42 -3.29 17.16 -1.96
N ILE A 43 -4.53 17.32 -1.52
CA ILE A 43 -5.48 18.29 -2.11
C ILE A 43 -5.13 19.74 -1.77
N ASP A 44 -4.66 20.02 -0.56
CA ASP A 44 -4.41 21.39 -0.09
C ASP A 44 -3.10 21.99 -0.63
N SER A 45 -2.02 21.19 -0.71
CA SER A 45 -0.73 21.61 -1.26
C SER A 45 -0.58 21.36 -2.76
N GLY A 46 -1.33 20.42 -3.33
CA GLY A 46 -1.15 19.93 -4.70
C GLY A 46 0.07 19.02 -4.87
N GLU A 47 0.80 18.69 -3.80
CA GLU A 47 1.92 17.76 -3.85
C GLU A 47 1.44 16.41 -4.36
N THR A 48 2.17 15.86 -5.33
CA THR A 48 1.82 14.62 -6.00
C THR A 48 2.99 13.64 -5.96
N TRP A 49 2.69 12.40 -5.60
CA TRP A 49 3.62 11.29 -5.56
C TRP A 49 3.18 10.24 -6.57
N LEU A 50 4.17 9.70 -7.29
CA LEU A 50 3.97 8.63 -8.26
C LEU A 50 4.64 7.37 -7.74
N LEU A 51 3.86 6.29 -7.65
CA LEU A 51 4.29 4.97 -7.21
C LEU A 51 4.44 4.08 -8.44
N ASN A 52 5.59 3.42 -8.54
CA ASN A 52 5.84 2.42 -9.57
C ASN A 52 6.16 1.08 -8.92
N CYS A 53 5.19 0.17 -8.95
CA CYS A 53 5.20 -1.06 -8.21
C CYS A 53 5.48 -2.29 -9.09
N THR A 54 6.36 -3.15 -8.61
CA THR A 54 6.75 -4.42 -9.24
C THR A 54 6.81 -5.54 -8.21
N GLY A 55 6.64 -6.79 -8.66
CA GLY A 55 6.68 -7.96 -7.80
C GLY A 55 5.49 -8.89 -8.03
N GLY A 56 5.60 -10.12 -7.52
CA GLY A 56 4.62 -11.21 -7.65
C GLY A 56 3.28 -10.95 -6.96
N GLY A 57 3.21 -9.82 -6.26
CA GLY A 57 2.05 -9.19 -5.69
C GLY A 57 1.67 -9.77 -4.34
N MET A 58 1.13 -8.88 -3.52
CA MET A 58 0.77 -9.15 -2.14
C MET A 58 -0.34 -10.19 -2.08
N SER A 59 -0.32 -11.09 -1.11
CA SER A 59 -1.39 -12.04 -0.82
C SER A 59 -2.68 -11.36 -0.32
N VAL A 60 -2.94 -10.13 -0.75
CA VAL A 60 -4.09 -9.31 -0.37
C VAL A 60 -5.06 -9.30 -1.52
N ASN A 61 -6.27 -9.78 -1.24
CA ASN A 61 -7.40 -9.69 -2.14
C ASN A 61 -7.86 -8.23 -2.20
N TYR A 62 -7.26 -7.45 -3.10
CA TYR A 62 -7.81 -6.17 -3.48
C TYR A 62 -8.91 -6.43 -4.52
N MET A 63 -10.18 -6.28 -4.11
CA MET A 63 -11.35 -6.42 -4.99
C MET A 63 -11.45 -7.74 -5.78
N GLY A 64 -11.16 -8.88 -5.14
CA GLY A 64 -11.38 -10.21 -5.70
C GLY A 64 -10.18 -10.85 -6.39
N VAL A 65 -8.95 -10.33 -6.23
CA VAL A 65 -7.79 -10.83 -6.99
C VAL A 65 -6.66 -11.29 -6.08
N ASP A 66 -6.36 -12.59 -6.14
CA ASP A 66 -5.13 -13.17 -5.60
C ASP A 66 -3.94 -12.69 -6.44
N PHE A 67 -2.93 -12.13 -5.78
CA PHE A 67 -1.64 -11.93 -6.41
C PHE A 67 -0.74 -13.12 -6.05
N GLY A 68 -0.43 -13.92 -7.05
CA GLY A 68 0.36 -15.14 -6.90
C GLY A 68 1.77 -14.93 -7.44
N GLY A 69 2.74 -14.80 -6.54
CA GLY A 69 4.16 -14.91 -6.83
C GLY A 69 4.99 -14.95 -5.56
N ASN A 70 6.20 -15.52 -5.63
CA ASN A 70 7.14 -15.57 -4.49
C ASN A 70 8.06 -14.34 -4.42
N ASP A 71 7.92 -13.39 -5.34
CA ASP A 71 8.79 -12.23 -5.43
C ASP A 71 8.27 -11.08 -4.55
N PRO A 72 9.15 -10.37 -3.81
CA PRO A 72 8.82 -9.18 -3.03
C PRO A 72 7.97 -8.18 -3.81
N TYR A 73 6.93 -7.65 -3.20
CA TYR A 73 6.18 -6.53 -3.75
C TYR A 73 6.88 -5.23 -3.36
N THR A 74 7.32 -4.45 -4.34
CA THR A 74 8.11 -3.24 -4.14
C THR A 74 7.58 -2.10 -4.98
N CYS A 75 7.59 -0.87 -4.46
CA CYS A 75 7.27 0.33 -5.19
C CYS A 75 8.36 1.38 -5.02
N ASP A 76 8.79 1.98 -6.12
CA ASP A 76 9.55 3.22 -6.09
C ASP A 76 8.57 4.40 -5.98
N ILE A 77 8.81 5.30 -5.01
CA ILE A 77 8.00 6.50 -4.80
C ILE A 77 8.78 7.69 -5.32
N THR A 78 8.21 8.39 -6.30
CA THR A 78 8.82 9.55 -6.94
C THR A 78 7.97 10.80 -6.78
N GLN A 79 8.63 11.95 -6.72
CA GLN A 79 8.02 13.28 -6.73
C GLN A 79 8.84 14.14 -7.69
N ASP A 80 8.17 14.83 -8.62
CA ASP A 80 8.82 15.64 -9.66
C ASP A 80 9.94 14.89 -10.44
N GLY A 81 9.74 13.59 -10.66
CA GLY A 81 10.69 12.71 -11.35
C GLY A 81 11.90 12.26 -10.52
N VAL A 82 11.98 12.64 -9.23
CA VAL A 82 13.04 12.23 -8.31
C VAL A 82 12.53 11.17 -7.36
N LYS A 83 13.29 10.08 -7.14
CA LYS A 83 12.96 9.09 -6.11
C LYS A 83 13.09 9.70 -4.72
N VAL A 84 11.98 9.73 -3.99
CA VAL A 84 11.88 10.29 -2.63
C VAL A 84 11.60 9.21 -1.57
N GLY A 85 11.24 8.01 -2.00
CA GLY A 85 10.86 6.94 -1.10
C GLY A 85 10.73 5.58 -1.77
N GLU A 86 10.34 4.61 -0.96
CA GLU A 86 10.07 3.24 -1.38
C GLU A 86 9.03 2.58 -0.47
N PHE A 87 8.30 1.63 -1.03
CA PHE A 87 7.44 0.70 -0.33
C PHE A 87 7.92 -0.71 -0.64
N ALA A 88 8.00 -1.59 0.35
CA ALA A 88 8.34 -2.99 0.12
C ALA A 88 7.59 -3.89 1.09
N MET A 89 7.07 -5.02 0.62
CA MET A 89 6.40 -6.06 1.38
C MET A 89 6.90 -7.43 0.94
N GLU A 90 7.18 -8.30 1.91
CA GLU A 90 7.68 -9.64 1.68
C GLU A 90 6.96 -10.67 2.57
N PRO A 91 6.79 -11.92 2.09
CA PRO A 91 6.27 -13.00 2.92
C PRO A 91 7.15 -13.21 4.17
N LYS A 92 6.51 -13.18 5.34
CA LYS A 92 7.19 -13.46 6.60
C LYS A 92 7.39 -14.96 6.71
N SER A 93 8.60 -15.44 6.43
CA SER A 93 8.93 -16.87 6.54
C SER A 93 9.00 -17.25 8.02
N ALA A 94 7.90 -17.76 8.58
CA ALA A 94 7.91 -18.28 9.93
C ALA A 94 8.55 -19.68 9.93
N LEU A 95 9.75 -19.80 10.52
CA LEU A 95 10.50 -21.06 10.62
C LEU A 95 9.79 -22.13 11.48
N ILE A 96 8.77 -21.74 12.24
CA ILE A 96 7.90 -22.62 13.03
C ILE A 96 6.56 -21.89 13.16
N ASP A 97 5.57 -22.16 12.31
CA ASP A 97 4.23 -21.65 12.59
C ASP A 97 3.17 -22.72 12.39
N ILE A 98 2.40 -22.90 13.46
CA ILE A 98 1.15 -23.67 13.49
C ILE A 98 0.03 -22.80 12.89
N SER A 99 0.32 -21.53 12.54
CA SER A 99 -0.59 -20.64 11.83
C SER A 99 -0.54 -20.87 10.32
N PHE A 100 -1.70 -21.06 9.71
CA PHE A 100 -1.87 -21.17 8.25
C PHE A 100 -1.89 -19.80 7.55
N GLU A 101 -1.79 -18.71 8.32
CA GLU A 101 -1.85 -17.33 7.84
C GLU A 101 -0.59 -16.97 7.05
N LYS A 102 -0.75 -16.59 5.79
CA LYS A 102 0.35 -16.07 4.95
C LYS A 102 0.62 -14.60 5.29
N LYS A 103 1.29 -14.37 6.41
CA LYS A 103 1.65 -13.00 6.83
C LYS A 103 2.70 -12.39 5.92
N GLU A 104 2.52 -11.12 5.62
CA GLU A 104 3.51 -10.30 4.94
C GLU A 104 3.89 -9.12 5.83
N ALA A 105 5.16 -8.74 5.75
CA ALA A 105 5.70 -7.62 6.49
C ALA A 105 6.64 -6.81 5.60
N GLY A 106 6.78 -5.54 5.93
CA GLY A 106 7.44 -4.61 5.05
C GLY A 106 7.66 -3.24 5.67
N VAL A 107 8.00 -2.29 4.80
CA VAL A 107 8.30 -0.91 5.18
C VAL A 107 7.81 0.04 4.10
N VAL A 108 7.25 1.17 4.54
CA VAL A 108 7.08 2.36 3.71
C VAL A 108 8.05 3.42 4.21
N ARG A 109 8.76 4.10 3.31
CA ARG A 109 9.71 5.16 3.64
C ARG A 109 9.60 6.30 2.65
N ILE A 110 9.55 7.53 3.16
CA ILE A 110 9.65 8.77 2.38
C ILE A 110 10.55 9.75 3.13
N GLY A 111 11.66 10.14 2.51
CA GLY A 111 12.71 10.90 3.18
C GLY A 111 13.21 10.17 4.44
N SER A 112 13.14 10.84 5.59
CA SER A 112 13.50 10.27 6.90
C SER A 112 12.35 9.57 7.62
N THR A 113 11.11 9.73 7.15
CA THR A 113 9.92 9.14 7.78
C THR A 113 9.72 7.73 7.25
N HIS A 114 9.51 6.77 8.14
CA HIS A 114 9.26 5.38 7.78
C HIS A 114 8.33 4.69 8.77
N PHE A 115 7.58 3.72 8.28
CA PHE A 115 6.72 2.86 9.10
C PHE A 115 6.89 1.40 8.67
N ASN A 116 6.84 0.51 9.67
CA ASN A 116 6.68 -0.90 9.40
C ASN A 116 5.24 -1.15 8.95
N VAL A 117 5.07 -2.01 7.95
CA VAL A 117 3.76 -2.38 7.43
C VAL A 117 3.61 -3.89 7.63
N GLU A 118 2.46 -4.33 8.14
CA GLU A 118 2.16 -5.75 8.31
C GLU A 118 0.71 -6.03 7.88
N THR A 119 0.47 -7.20 7.29
CA THR A 119 -0.88 -7.63 6.95
C THR A 119 -1.69 -8.00 8.19
N VAL A 120 -2.98 -7.65 8.19
CA VAL A 120 -3.92 -7.94 9.28
C VAL A 120 -4.86 -9.06 8.84
N HIS A 121 -4.82 -10.19 9.55
CA HIS A 121 -5.62 -11.38 9.24
C HIS A 121 -6.71 -11.68 10.27
N THR A 122 -6.84 -10.87 11.32
CA THR A 122 -7.78 -11.09 12.43
C THR A 122 -8.78 -9.94 12.54
N SER A 123 -10.04 -10.25 12.85
CA SER A 123 -11.03 -9.26 13.28
C SER A 123 -11.62 -9.65 14.64
N PRO A 124 -12.17 -8.71 15.42
CA PRO A 124 -12.82 -9.01 16.70
C PRO A 124 -13.99 -10.01 16.57
N ASP A 125 -14.64 -10.03 15.41
CA ASP A 125 -15.80 -10.87 15.12
C ASP A 125 -15.43 -12.26 14.57
N ALA A 126 -14.16 -12.48 14.23
CA ALA A 126 -13.68 -13.74 13.66
C ALA A 126 -13.15 -14.67 14.75
N MET A 127 -13.64 -15.92 14.77
CA MET A 127 -13.16 -16.95 15.70
C MET A 127 -11.74 -17.44 15.39
N MET A 128 -11.28 -17.26 14.15
CA MET A 128 -9.94 -17.61 13.67
C MET A 128 -9.49 -16.55 12.67
N ALA A 129 -8.18 -16.44 12.46
CA ALA A 129 -7.66 -15.60 11.41
C ALA A 129 -8.04 -16.13 10.02
N VAL A 130 -8.12 -15.22 9.06
CA VAL A 130 -8.44 -15.50 7.67
C VAL A 130 -7.17 -15.60 6.83
N ASP A 131 -7.15 -16.50 5.84
CA ASP A 131 -5.98 -16.69 4.97
C ASP A 131 -5.69 -15.44 4.13
N ILE A 132 -6.74 -14.75 3.70
CA ILE A 132 -6.67 -13.49 2.96
C ILE A 132 -6.68 -12.33 3.97
N PRO A 133 -5.70 -11.43 3.94
CA PRO A 133 -5.66 -10.30 4.85
C PRO A 133 -6.83 -9.34 4.62
N LEU A 134 -7.35 -8.84 5.74
CA LEU A 134 -8.42 -7.85 5.82
C LEU A 134 -7.91 -6.43 5.51
N GLY A 135 -6.59 -6.25 5.50
CA GLY A 135 -5.94 -4.97 5.31
C GLY A 135 -4.50 -4.94 5.84
N TYR A 136 -4.01 -3.73 6.17
CA TYR A 136 -2.65 -3.47 6.63
C TYR A 136 -2.63 -2.61 7.88
N SER A 137 -1.59 -2.78 8.70
CA SER A 137 -1.28 -1.97 9.87
C SER A 137 0.06 -1.25 9.66
N PHE A 138 0.09 0.06 9.93
CA PHE A 138 1.29 0.89 9.91
C PHE A 138 1.76 1.09 11.34
N LYS A 139 3.03 0.78 11.59
CA LYS A 139 3.63 0.84 12.93
C LYS A 139 4.88 1.71 12.95
N GLU A 140 4.96 2.56 13.97
CA GLU A 140 6.18 3.28 14.35
C GLU A 140 6.73 2.63 15.63
N GLY A 141 7.80 1.84 15.49
CA GLY A 141 8.25 0.96 16.58
C GLY A 141 7.18 -0.08 16.92
N THR A 142 6.67 -0.05 18.16
CA THR A 142 5.60 -0.95 18.64
C THR A 142 4.20 -0.34 18.57
N GLN A 143 4.09 0.95 18.23
CA GLN A 143 2.80 1.65 18.21
C GLN A 143 2.18 1.54 16.82
N GLU A 144 0.94 1.05 16.75
CA GLU A 144 0.11 1.18 15.55
C GLU A 144 -0.36 2.62 15.41
N ILE A 145 -0.08 3.22 14.26
CA ILE A 145 -0.37 4.62 13.96
C ILE A 145 -1.44 4.80 12.90
N ALA A 146 -1.66 3.77 12.08
CA ALA A 146 -2.70 3.74 11.07
C ALA A 146 -3.05 2.31 10.68
N ALA A 147 -4.25 2.13 10.15
CA ALA A 147 -4.71 0.88 9.58
C ALA A 147 -5.45 1.15 8.27
N VAL A 148 -5.31 0.25 7.31
CA VAL A 148 -6.01 0.28 6.04
C VAL A 148 -6.86 -0.97 5.97
N GLN A 149 -8.15 -0.81 5.70
CA GLN A 149 -9.05 -1.93 5.42
C GLN A 149 -9.27 -2.01 3.92
N THR A 150 -9.21 -3.22 3.35
CA THR A 150 -9.31 -3.45 1.90
C THR A 150 -10.54 -4.27 1.51
N ASN A 151 -11.35 -4.71 2.48
CA ASN A 151 -12.53 -5.52 2.23
C ASN A 151 -13.70 -4.65 1.69
N GLY A 152 -13.99 -4.78 0.40
CA GLY A 152 -15.10 -4.10 -0.29
C GLY A 152 -14.84 -2.63 -0.66
N ALA A 153 -14.07 -1.88 0.12
CA ALA A 153 -13.58 -0.53 -0.18
C ALA A 153 -12.27 -0.24 0.59
N ILE A 154 -11.43 0.67 0.09
CA ILE A 154 -10.27 1.15 0.85
C ILE A 154 -10.74 2.15 1.89
N ALA A 155 -10.53 1.84 3.17
CA ALA A 155 -10.72 2.78 4.27
C ALA A 155 -9.42 2.92 5.05
N VAL A 156 -8.93 4.16 5.15
CA VAL A 156 -7.71 4.48 5.90
C VAL A 156 -8.08 5.14 7.22
N GLN A 157 -7.59 4.58 8.32
CA GLN A 157 -7.73 5.13 9.67
C GLN A 157 -6.35 5.50 10.19
N MET A 158 -6.23 6.69 10.77
CA MET A 158 -4.96 7.24 11.25
C MET A 158 -5.15 7.78 12.66
N LEU A 159 -4.10 7.76 13.47
CA LEU A 159 -4.09 8.53 14.71
C LEU A 159 -4.24 10.04 14.42
N PRO A 160 -5.12 10.75 15.14
CA PRO A 160 -5.46 12.13 14.83
C PRO A 160 -4.26 13.10 14.98
N GLU A 161 -3.33 12.78 15.88
CA GLU A 161 -2.15 13.57 16.23
C GLU A 161 -0.95 13.39 15.28
N LEU A 162 -1.07 12.58 14.22
CA LEU A 162 0.01 12.45 13.24
C LEU A 162 0.32 13.80 12.59
N SER A 163 1.62 14.09 12.45
CA SER A 163 2.05 15.24 11.65
C SER A 163 1.63 15.05 10.19
N GLU A 164 1.48 16.14 9.46
CA GLU A 164 1.08 16.10 8.05
C GLU A 164 2.05 15.25 7.21
N GLN A 165 3.36 15.32 7.47
CA GLN A 165 4.34 14.44 6.82
C GLN A 165 4.09 12.95 7.11
N LYS A 166 3.71 12.59 8.34
CA LYS A 166 3.38 11.19 8.69
C LYS A 166 2.09 10.74 8.01
N LYS A 167 1.10 11.62 7.91
CA LYS A 167 -0.15 11.35 7.17
C LYS A 167 0.12 11.10 5.69
N ASP A 168 1.08 11.82 5.08
CA ASP A 168 1.49 11.57 3.69
C ASP A 168 2.04 10.17 3.51
N VAL A 169 2.98 9.77 4.38
CA VAL A 169 3.59 8.43 4.28
C VAL A 169 2.54 7.33 4.44
N VAL A 170 1.55 7.50 5.33
CA VAL A 170 0.43 6.56 5.45
C VAL A 170 -0.44 6.56 4.19
N ALA A 171 -0.84 7.74 3.69
CA ALA A 171 -1.69 7.83 2.51
C ALA A 171 -1.03 7.21 1.27
N ILE A 172 0.28 7.40 1.13
CA ILE A 172 1.07 6.85 0.02
C ILE A 172 1.23 5.34 0.16
N GLY A 173 1.49 4.83 1.37
CA GLY A 173 1.58 3.39 1.61
C GLY A 173 0.24 2.64 1.60
N ALA A 174 -0.89 3.35 1.64
CA ALA A 174 -2.23 2.77 1.64
C ALA A 174 -2.74 2.37 0.24
N VAL A 175 -2.02 2.76 -0.81
CA VAL A 175 -2.41 2.63 -2.22
C VAL A 175 -1.62 1.52 -2.92
#